data_AF-A0A2E4W575-F1
#
_entry.id   AF-A0A2E4W575-F1
#
_cell.length_a   1.000
_cell.length_b   1.000
_cell.length_c   1.000
_cell.angle_alpha   90.00
_cell.angle_beta   90.00
_cell.angle_gamma   90.00
#
_symmetry.space_group_name_H-M   'P 1'
#
loop_
_entity.id
_entity.type
_entity.pdbx_description
1 polymer ?
#
loop_
_entity_poly.entity_id
_entity_poly.type
_entity_poly.pdbx_seq_one_letter_code
_entity_poly.pdbx_strand_id
1 'polypeptide(L)'
;MPTDYTSRDFSSVKADLLSRARTSVPEWTHGGASDFAMTMIDLWAYIADIQNYYLDRAYSEAFLDSATQVASVHALARMMGYVPNPATSATATVSLYNNSSSNVTLSGGTMFLVPATPSTVAVYFTTTTAVTVNANTTTGGGTSVPVVEGRQVTETLTNNYFGDPGGTFKLSQLKVVPSSIVLTVGTTTYSHTTRLADAGAESPVFTSITNANGETVVVLGSGINGLVPPAGTTITASYRIGGGALGNVGANAITDQYSPESGIIVNSSTASDGGSDQETLTSIKTNAPSVRRTQDRAVTLLDYEVLVGSFPGVVKAFTTSASPSGATTVYYSALPQFADFETRDSGTAMTLNTDFGTAGTEIHNDLGAFLTARSMVGVAVQQISATINFSDVFIAFSRVEVQEGYYQSEVTAAITTAIRALFTWNAVAFNQTFRVSDILSAVNSVVGVKNVTLSNLGASGGSSTADHTITATNTTQVYLPVLRTISYSGVTGGLA
;
A
#
# COMPACT_ATOMS: atom_id res chain seq x y z
N MET A 1 -31.16 34.30 25.34
CA MET A 1 -31.73 33.56 24.20
C MET A 1 -30.92 32.30 24.01
N PRO A 2 -31.50 31.18 23.52
CA PRO A 2 -30.72 30.01 23.15
C PRO A 2 -29.71 30.40 22.08
N THR A 3 -28.45 30.01 22.25
CA THR A 3 -27.42 30.18 21.21
C THR A 3 -27.72 29.18 20.10
N ASP A 4 -27.92 29.67 18.88
CA ASP A 4 -27.97 28.81 17.70
C ASP A 4 -26.52 28.40 17.37
N TYR A 5 -26.23 27.11 17.41
CA TYR A 5 -24.89 26.59 17.12
C TYR A 5 -24.70 26.27 15.63
N THR A 6 -25.72 26.46 14.81
CA THR A 6 -25.68 26.22 13.36
C THR A 6 -25.26 27.47 12.57
N SER A 7 -25.29 28.65 13.19
CA SER A 7 -24.84 29.92 12.60
C SER A 7 -23.31 29.94 12.47
N ARG A 8 -22.80 29.63 11.28
CA ARG A 8 -21.36 29.52 11.04
C ARG A 8 -20.81 30.46 9.99
N ASP A 9 -21.65 30.89 9.04
CA ASP A 9 -21.26 31.83 8.01
C ASP A 9 -21.29 33.28 8.52
N PHE A 10 -20.54 34.16 7.86
CA PHE A 10 -20.47 35.58 8.19
C PHE A 10 -21.85 36.22 8.41
N SER A 11 -22.82 35.92 7.55
CA SER A 11 -24.13 36.58 7.57
C SER A 11 -24.98 36.18 8.78
N SER A 12 -24.98 34.88 9.14
CA SER A 12 -25.67 34.41 10.34
C SER A 12 -24.99 34.88 11.62
N VAL A 13 -23.66 34.84 11.70
CA VAL A 13 -22.92 35.33 12.87
C VAL A 13 -23.16 36.82 13.07
N LYS A 14 -23.14 37.63 12.00
CA LYS A 14 -23.49 39.05 12.08
C LYS A 14 -24.92 39.26 12.57
N ALA A 15 -25.89 38.50 12.05
CA ALA A 15 -27.29 38.60 12.47
C ALA A 15 -27.47 38.27 13.96
N ASP A 16 -26.76 37.26 14.46
CA ASP A 16 -26.78 36.86 15.87
C ASP A 16 -26.12 37.90 16.78
N LEU A 17 -24.98 38.45 16.37
CA LEU A 17 -24.34 39.56 17.08
C LEU A 17 -25.26 40.78 17.15
N LEU A 18 -25.98 41.10 16.07
CA LEU A 18 -26.94 42.20 16.05
C LEU A 18 -28.16 41.93 16.94
N SER A 19 -28.70 40.70 16.92
CA SER A 19 -29.79 40.28 17.82
C SER A 19 -29.37 40.42 19.29
N ARG A 20 -28.13 40.04 19.60
CA ARG A 20 -27.55 40.16 20.95
C ARG A 20 -27.26 41.62 21.32
N ALA A 21 -26.76 42.43 20.39
CA ALA A 21 -26.51 43.86 20.62
C ALA A 21 -27.82 44.60 20.97
N ARG A 22 -28.93 44.31 20.27
CA ARG A 22 -30.25 44.92 20.53
C ARG A 22 -30.79 44.63 21.93
N THR A 23 -30.43 43.49 22.52
CA THR A 23 -30.88 43.11 23.87
C THR A 23 -29.94 43.58 24.97
N SER A 24 -28.64 43.63 24.69
CA SER A 24 -27.60 44.01 25.67
C SER A 24 -27.35 45.50 25.74
N VAL A 25 -27.51 46.22 24.63
CA VAL A 25 -27.27 47.67 24.50
C VAL A 25 -28.46 48.32 23.78
N PRO A 26 -29.63 48.43 24.43
CA PRO A 26 -30.83 48.98 23.82
C PRO A 26 -30.70 50.47 23.48
N GLU A 27 -29.79 51.21 24.11
CA GLU A 27 -29.49 52.62 23.78
C GLU A 27 -28.79 52.82 22.42
N TRP A 28 -28.22 51.77 21.83
CA TRP A 28 -27.57 51.87 20.52
C TRP A 28 -28.62 51.77 19.40
N THR A 29 -28.92 52.92 18.80
CA THR A 29 -29.96 53.06 17.76
C THR A 29 -29.43 53.29 16.35
N HIS A 30 -28.12 53.56 16.21
CA HIS A 30 -27.49 53.78 14.91
C HIS A 30 -27.11 52.42 14.31
N GLY A 31 -27.43 52.19 13.03
CA GLY A 31 -27.19 50.89 12.38
C GLY A 31 -26.85 51.02 10.90
N GLY A 32 -26.43 52.21 10.47
CA GLY A 32 -25.98 52.43 9.10
C GLY A 32 -24.62 51.81 8.85
N ALA A 33 -24.29 51.55 7.59
CA ALA A 33 -22.99 50.99 7.18
C ALA A 33 -21.78 51.85 7.57
N SER A 34 -21.99 53.14 7.86
CA SER A 34 -20.96 54.07 8.33
C SER A 34 -20.78 54.09 9.85
N ASP A 35 -21.57 53.35 10.61
CA ASP A 35 -21.44 53.29 12.07
C ASP A 35 -20.20 52.47 12.45
N PHE A 36 -19.36 53.03 13.33
CA PHE A 36 -18.19 52.34 13.88
C PHE A 36 -18.57 51.06 14.64
N ALA A 37 -19.72 51.03 15.31
CA ALA A 37 -20.19 49.81 15.97
C ALA A 37 -20.52 48.72 14.94
N MET A 38 -21.06 49.09 13.77
CA MET A 38 -21.31 48.14 12.67
C MET A 38 -20.01 47.62 12.07
N THR A 39 -18.98 48.46 11.88
CA THR A 39 -17.68 47.99 11.37
C THR A 39 -16.98 47.05 12.36
N MET A 40 -17.12 47.30 13.67
CA MET A 40 -16.61 46.40 14.70
C MET A 40 -17.35 45.04 14.67
N ILE A 41 -18.68 45.04 14.53
CA ILE A 41 -19.46 43.81 14.38
C ILE A 41 -19.05 43.04 13.13
N ASP A 42 -18.82 43.74 12.01
CA ASP A 42 -18.34 43.12 10.77
C ASP A 42 -16.95 42.51 10.92
N LEU A 43 -16.04 43.19 11.63
CA LEU A 43 -14.72 42.64 11.93
C LEU A 43 -14.82 41.37 12.79
N TRP A 44 -15.66 41.38 13.82
CA TRP A 44 -15.87 40.20 14.67
C TRP A 44 -16.54 39.05 13.92
N ALA A 45 -17.53 39.34 13.08
CA ALA A 45 -18.19 38.33 12.25
C ALA A 45 -17.20 37.71 11.25
N TYR A 46 -16.30 38.51 10.67
CA TYR A 46 -15.24 38.01 9.79
C TYR A 46 -14.24 37.12 10.52
N ILE A 47 -13.78 37.53 11.71
CA ILE A 47 -12.88 36.71 12.53
C ILE A 47 -13.56 35.40 12.91
N ALA A 48 -14.84 35.44 13.32
CA ALA A 48 -15.60 34.26 13.70
C ALA A 48 -15.80 33.29 12.51
N ASP A 49 -16.09 33.78 11.31
CA ASP A 49 -16.22 32.97 10.09
C ASP A 49 -14.91 32.21 9.78
N ILE A 50 -13.77 32.90 9.86
CA ILE A 50 -12.45 32.26 9.70
C ILE A 50 -12.19 31.20 10.78
N GLN A 51 -12.50 31.50 12.04
CA GLN A 51 -12.32 30.53 13.12
C GLN A 51 -13.25 29.32 12.96
N ASN A 52 -14.50 29.53 12.55
CA ASN A 52 -15.45 28.45 12.25
C ASN A 52 -14.93 27.57 11.12
N TYR A 53 -14.38 28.16 10.06
CA TYR A 53 -13.73 27.41 8.98
C TYR A 53 -12.59 26.52 9.50
N TYR A 54 -11.71 27.05 10.36
CA TYR A 54 -10.61 26.27 10.93
C TYR A 54 -11.11 25.17 11.86
N LEU A 55 -12.13 25.42 12.67
CA LEU A 55 -12.75 24.42 13.55
C LEU A 55 -13.38 23.29 12.74
N ASP A 56 -14.08 23.63 11.65
CA ASP A 56 -14.74 22.64 10.80
C ASP A 56 -13.72 21.77 10.08
N ARG A 57 -12.65 22.40 9.56
CA ARG A 57 -11.53 21.66 8.98
C ARG A 57 -10.85 20.76 10.02
N ALA A 58 -10.59 21.25 11.23
CA ALA A 58 -9.98 20.45 12.29
C ALA A 58 -10.88 19.28 12.74
N TYR A 59 -12.20 19.50 12.81
CA TYR A 59 -13.17 18.47 13.16
C TYR A 59 -13.30 17.40 12.06
N SER A 60 -13.30 17.80 10.79
CA SER A 60 -13.25 16.86 9.66
C SER A 60 -11.99 15.98 9.69
N GLU A 61 -10.87 16.48 10.19
CA GLU A 61 -9.64 15.71 10.34
C GLU A 61 -9.62 14.76 11.56
N ALA A 62 -10.56 14.91 12.50
CA ALA A 62 -10.62 14.09 13.71
C ALA A 62 -11.22 12.69 13.47
N PHE A 63 -11.96 12.48 12.38
CA PHE A 63 -12.57 11.19 12.04
C PHE A 63 -11.91 10.58 10.81
N LEU A 64 -11.67 9.27 10.86
CA LEU A 64 -10.92 8.56 9.83
C LEU A 64 -11.57 8.68 8.44
N ASP A 65 -12.89 8.61 8.38
CA ASP A 65 -13.64 8.64 7.12
C ASP A 65 -13.53 10.02 6.44
N SER A 66 -13.72 11.11 7.21
CA SER A 66 -13.67 12.48 6.70
C SER A 66 -12.27 13.07 6.58
N ALA A 67 -11.26 12.52 7.26
CA ALA A 67 -9.91 13.07 7.28
C ALA A 67 -9.29 13.07 5.88
N THR A 68 -8.72 14.21 5.46
CA THR A 68 -8.11 14.34 4.13
C THR A 68 -6.59 14.40 4.20
N GLN A 69 -6.04 14.81 5.33
CA GLN A 69 -4.59 14.92 5.47
C GLN A 69 -3.96 13.58 5.83
N VAL A 70 -2.84 13.27 5.16
CA VAL A 70 -2.09 12.02 5.38
C VAL A 70 -1.63 11.90 6.83
N ALA A 71 -1.18 13.01 7.44
CA ALA A 71 -0.73 13.03 8.82
C ALA A 71 -1.84 12.65 9.82
N SER A 72 -3.05 13.18 9.64
CA SER A 72 -4.22 12.87 10.47
C SER A 72 -4.61 11.40 10.34
N VAL A 73 -4.69 10.89 9.10
CA VAL A 73 -5.05 9.48 8.84
C VAL A 73 -4.02 8.54 9.48
N HIS A 74 -2.73 8.82 9.35
CA HIS A 74 -1.67 8.04 10.01
C HIS A 74 -1.77 8.10 11.53
N ALA A 75 -2.07 9.26 12.12
CA ALA A 75 -2.21 9.40 13.56
C ALA A 75 -3.43 8.61 14.10
N LEU A 76 -4.58 8.72 13.42
CA LEU A 76 -5.79 7.96 13.76
C LEU A 76 -5.60 6.46 13.57
N ALA A 77 -4.96 6.04 12.48
CA ALA A 77 -4.58 4.64 12.25
C ALA A 77 -3.74 4.07 13.40
N ARG A 78 -2.70 4.81 13.82
CA ARG A 78 -1.86 4.39 14.95
C ARG A 78 -2.61 4.36 16.28
N MET A 79 -3.52 5.29 16.51
CA MET A 79 -4.39 5.26 17.70
C MET A 79 -5.26 4.00 17.73
N MET A 80 -5.61 3.44 16.57
CA MET A 80 -6.31 2.17 16.43
C MET A 80 -5.39 0.94 16.53
N GLY A 81 -4.07 1.12 16.64
CA GLY A 81 -3.09 0.04 16.62
C GLY A 81 -2.70 -0.44 15.21
N TYR A 82 -3.12 0.28 14.17
CA TYR A 82 -2.76 -0.01 12.78
C TYR A 82 -1.55 0.82 12.37
N VAL A 83 -0.50 0.15 11.89
CA VAL A 83 0.66 0.80 11.28
C VAL A 83 0.54 0.61 9.77
N PRO A 84 0.34 1.69 9.00
CA PRO A 84 0.26 1.61 7.54
C PRO A 84 1.47 0.91 6.94
N ASN A 85 1.25 0.13 5.89
CA ASN A 85 2.34 -0.59 5.24
C ASN A 85 3.32 0.39 4.60
N PRO A 86 4.62 0.35 4.96
CA PRO A 86 5.64 1.16 4.32
C PRO A 86 5.87 0.68 2.90
N ALA A 87 6.58 1.48 2.10
CA ALA A 87 7.05 1.02 0.80
C ALA A 87 7.96 -0.21 0.97
N THR A 88 7.74 -1.24 0.17
CA THR A 88 8.58 -2.44 0.14
C THR A 88 9.62 -2.32 -0.96
N SER A 89 10.82 -2.84 -0.70
CA SER A 89 11.91 -2.91 -1.67
C SER A 89 11.69 -4.04 -2.66
N ALA A 90 11.96 -3.80 -3.94
CA ALA A 90 12.09 -4.88 -4.92
C ALA A 90 13.34 -5.74 -4.65
N THR A 91 13.32 -7.00 -5.08
CA THR A 91 14.47 -7.91 -4.98
C THR A 91 14.85 -8.45 -6.35
N ALA A 92 16.14 -8.68 -6.55
CA ALA A 92 16.68 -9.22 -7.80
C ALA A 92 17.93 -10.07 -7.53
N THR A 93 18.39 -10.80 -8.54
CA THR A 93 19.70 -11.45 -8.50
C THR A 93 20.57 -10.91 -9.62
N VAL A 94 21.79 -10.54 -9.28
CA VAL A 94 22.79 -10.03 -10.22
C VAL A 94 23.90 -11.06 -10.37
N SER A 95 24.24 -11.42 -11.61
CA SER A 95 25.38 -12.28 -11.93
C SER A 95 26.62 -11.42 -12.13
N LEU A 96 27.66 -11.68 -11.34
CA LEU A 96 28.92 -10.94 -11.38
C LEU A 96 30.05 -11.80 -11.91
N TYR A 97 30.96 -11.16 -12.66
CA TYR A 97 32.25 -11.71 -13.04
C TYR A 97 33.38 -10.94 -12.38
N ASN A 98 34.41 -11.66 -12.01
CA ASN A 98 35.68 -11.12 -11.56
C ASN A 98 36.78 -11.40 -12.59
N ASN A 99 37.28 -10.33 -13.22
CA ASN A 99 38.38 -10.39 -14.18
C ASN A 99 39.77 -10.34 -13.55
N SER A 100 39.85 -10.22 -12.22
CA SER A 100 41.10 -10.18 -11.49
C SER A 100 41.61 -11.59 -11.17
N SER A 101 42.91 -11.68 -10.91
CA SER A 101 43.60 -12.93 -10.58
C SER A 101 43.40 -13.39 -9.14
N SER A 102 42.70 -12.61 -8.32
CA SER A 102 42.43 -12.88 -6.90
C SER A 102 40.93 -12.87 -6.62
N ASN A 103 40.48 -13.60 -5.60
CA ASN A 103 39.08 -13.55 -5.19
C ASN A 103 38.76 -12.17 -4.61
N VAL A 104 37.60 -11.63 -4.97
CA VAL A 104 37.11 -10.34 -4.47
C VAL A 104 35.91 -10.59 -3.59
N THR A 105 35.95 -10.11 -2.35
CA THR A 105 34.83 -10.22 -1.41
C THR A 105 34.07 -8.90 -1.37
N LEU A 106 32.82 -8.94 -1.82
CA LEU A 106 31.89 -7.84 -1.69
C LEU A 106 31.32 -7.86 -0.27
N SER A 107 31.44 -6.74 0.45
CA SER A 107 30.78 -6.58 1.74
C SER A 107 29.26 -6.48 1.56
N GLY A 108 28.49 -6.79 2.62
CA GLY A 108 27.10 -6.37 2.69
C GLY A 108 27.03 -4.83 2.63
N GLY A 109 26.15 -4.29 1.78
CA GLY A 109 26.07 -2.85 1.54
C GLY A 109 26.73 -2.38 0.23
N THR A 110 27.33 -3.27 -0.57
CA THR A 110 27.80 -2.91 -1.92
C THR A 110 26.61 -2.58 -2.80
N MET A 111 26.72 -1.48 -3.53
CA MET A 111 25.60 -0.90 -4.28
C MET A 111 25.76 -1.03 -5.79
N PHE A 112 24.70 -1.50 -6.43
CA PHE A 112 24.47 -1.51 -7.87
C PHE A 112 23.40 -0.48 -8.24
N LEU A 113 23.36 -0.06 -9.49
CA LEU A 113 22.37 0.89 -9.96
C LEU A 113 21.83 0.56 -11.35
N VAL A 114 20.59 0.97 -11.55
CA VAL A 114 19.95 1.12 -12.85
C VAL A 114 20.16 2.57 -13.28
N PRO A 115 20.85 2.83 -14.40
CA PRO A 115 21.16 4.19 -14.82
C PRO A 115 19.88 4.96 -15.14
N ALA A 116 19.87 6.25 -14.78
CA ALA A 116 18.77 7.13 -15.11
C ALA A 116 18.67 7.31 -16.64
N THR A 117 17.45 7.28 -17.16
CA THR A 117 17.16 7.70 -18.53
C THR A 117 16.48 9.07 -18.50
N PRO A 118 16.35 9.80 -19.62
CA PRO A 118 15.65 11.10 -19.63
C PRO A 118 14.22 11.04 -19.06
N SER A 119 13.60 9.86 -19.03
CA SER A 119 12.25 9.60 -18.53
C SER A 119 12.21 8.88 -17.17
N THR A 120 13.32 8.38 -16.63
CA THR A 120 13.35 7.57 -15.39
C THR A 120 14.46 7.99 -14.43
N VAL A 121 14.16 7.96 -13.14
CA VAL A 121 15.14 8.21 -12.07
C VAL A 121 16.03 6.98 -11.88
N ALA A 122 17.28 7.18 -11.46
CA ALA A 122 18.18 6.08 -11.12
C ALA A 122 17.64 5.30 -9.91
N VAL A 123 17.68 3.97 -10.00
CA VAL A 123 17.26 3.05 -8.94
C VAL A 123 18.49 2.33 -8.40
N TYR A 124 18.60 2.24 -7.08
CA TYR A 124 19.75 1.63 -6.41
C TYR A 124 19.37 0.26 -5.84
N PHE A 125 20.30 -0.69 -5.92
CA PHE A 125 20.20 -2.01 -5.33
C PHE A 125 21.41 -2.24 -4.45
N THR A 126 21.23 -2.91 -3.31
CA THR A 126 22.30 -3.20 -2.36
C THR A 126 22.37 -4.69 -2.05
N THR A 127 23.57 -5.20 -1.81
CA THR A 127 23.78 -6.55 -1.28
C THR A 127 23.43 -6.59 0.21
N THR A 128 22.75 -7.63 0.65
CA THR A 128 22.40 -7.83 2.08
C THR A 128 23.46 -8.64 2.82
N THR A 129 24.11 -9.57 2.13
CA THR A 129 25.14 -10.45 2.68
C THR A 129 26.47 -10.24 1.97
N ALA A 130 27.56 -10.52 2.68
CA ALA A 130 28.88 -10.51 2.06
C ALA A 130 29.01 -11.73 1.13
N VAL A 131 29.47 -11.49 -0.10
CA VAL A 131 29.61 -12.54 -1.12
C VAL A 131 31.01 -12.48 -1.73
N THR A 132 31.66 -13.64 -1.82
CA THR A 132 32.98 -13.75 -2.47
C THR A 132 32.82 -14.19 -3.91
N VAL A 133 33.36 -13.42 -4.84
CA VAL A 133 33.41 -13.72 -6.27
C VAL A 133 34.79 -14.31 -6.59
N ASN A 134 34.80 -15.54 -7.09
CA ASN A 134 36.03 -16.27 -7.41
C ASN A 134 36.84 -15.56 -8.51
N ALA A 135 38.16 -15.70 -8.48
CA ALA A 135 39.06 -15.13 -9.49
C ALA A 135 38.81 -15.71 -10.90
N ASN A 136 39.11 -14.92 -11.93
CA ASN A 136 39.11 -15.32 -13.34
C ASN A 136 37.81 -15.97 -13.84
N THR A 137 36.65 -15.54 -13.34
CA THR A 137 35.36 -16.02 -13.85
C THR A 137 35.02 -15.35 -15.17
N THR A 138 34.68 -16.14 -16.19
CA THR A 138 34.27 -15.67 -17.52
C THR A 138 32.79 -15.98 -17.80
N THR A 139 32.30 -15.60 -18.99
CA THR A 139 30.90 -15.75 -19.40
C THR A 139 30.38 -17.18 -19.17
N GLY A 140 29.44 -17.33 -18.23
CA GLY A 140 28.84 -18.62 -17.83
C GLY A 140 29.31 -19.18 -16.47
N GLY A 141 30.34 -18.61 -15.85
CA GLY A 141 30.86 -19.00 -14.52
C GLY A 141 30.64 -17.96 -13.42
N GLY A 142 29.63 -17.09 -13.58
CA GLY A 142 29.42 -15.92 -12.73
C GLY A 142 28.83 -16.29 -11.37
N THR A 143 29.21 -15.51 -10.36
CA THR A 143 28.63 -15.65 -9.02
C THR A 143 27.31 -14.88 -8.99
N SER A 144 26.21 -15.58 -8.70
CA SER A 144 24.91 -14.96 -8.49
C SER A 144 24.82 -14.35 -7.09
N VAL A 145 24.52 -13.05 -7.04
CA VAL A 145 24.42 -12.28 -5.80
C VAL A 145 22.99 -11.76 -5.65
N PRO A 146 22.28 -12.09 -4.55
CA PRO A 146 20.98 -11.50 -4.28
C PRO A 146 21.15 -10.03 -3.89
N VAL A 147 20.33 -9.17 -4.49
CA VAL A 147 20.31 -7.73 -4.23
C VAL A 147 18.90 -7.28 -3.90
N VAL A 148 18.80 -6.28 -3.02
CA VAL A 148 17.54 -5.69 -2.59
C VAL A 148 17.57 -4.20 -2.92
N GLU A 149 16.46 -3.68 -3.42
CA GLU A 149 16.32 -2.27 -3.77
C GLU A 149 16.49 -1.37 -2.53
N GLY A 150 17.14 -0.24 -2.76
CA GLY A 150 17.37 0.80 -1.79
C GLY A 150 18.85 1.15 -1.65
N ARG A 151 19.10 2.42 -1.32
CA ARG A 151 20.45 2.89 -0.98
C ARG A 151 20.74 2.59 0.48
N GLN A 152 21.82 1.87 0.75
CA GLN A 152 22.31 1.64 2.10
C GLN A 152 22.87 2.96 2.66
N VAL A 153 22.41 3.35 3.84
CA VAL A 153 22.87 4.52 4.59
C VAL A 153 23.22 4.07 5.99
N THR A 154 24.35 4.56 6.50
CA THR A 154 24.76 4.32 7.89
C THR A 154 24.97 5.65 8.57
N GLU A 155 24.30 5.84 9.69
CA GLU A 155 24.36 7.05 10.50
C GLU A 155 24.77 6.70 11.92
N THR A 156 25.69 7.48 12.47
CA THR A 156 26.13 7.34 13.85
C THR A 156 25.57 8.51 14.64
N LEU A 157 24.85 8.21 15.72
CA LEU A 157 24.36 9.22 16.64
C LEU A 157 25.53 9.63 17.55
N THR A 158 26.16 10.75 17.20
CA THR A 158 27.29 11.33 17.95
C THR A 158 26.83 12.09 19.19
N ASN A 159 25.52 12.37 19.32
CA ASN A 159 24.96 13.00 20.51
C ASN A 159 24.81 11.94 21.60
N ASN A 160 25.55 12.11 22.70
CA ASN A 160 25.53 11.24 23.88
C ASN A 160 24.10 10.84 24.26
N TYR A 161 23.70 9.61 23.91
CA TYR A 161 22.47 9.04 24.40
C TYR A 161 22.57 8.92 25.93
N PHE A 162 21.63 9.55 26.65
CA PHE A 162 21.71 9.69 28.10
C PHE A 162 21.16 8.49 28.88
N GLY A 163 20.74 7.42 28.19
CA GLY A 163 20.15 6.24 28.83
C GLY A 163 18.68 6.42 29.21
N ASP A 164 17.97 7.34 28.55
CA ASP A 164 16.57 7.63 28.86
C ASP A 164 15.67 6.42 28.50
N PRO A 165 14.88 5.89 29.47
CA PRO A 165 13.90 4.84 29.19
C PRO A 165 12.90 5.30 28.12
N GLY A 166 12.79 4.52 27.03
CA GLY A 166 11.91 4.87 25.91
C GLY A 166 12.43 6.03 25.06
N GLY A 167 13.75 6.26 25.07
CA GLY A 167 14.38 7.31 24.28
C GLY A 167 14.05 7.21 22.79
N THR A 168 13.92 8.37 22.14
CA THR A 168 13.59 8.45 20.72
C THR A 168 14.61 9.31 19.98
N PHE A 169 14.88 8.98 18.73
CA PHE A 169 15.70 9.80 17.85
C PHE A 169 15.20 9.70 16.40
N LYS A 170 15.46 10.75 15.63
CA LYS A 170 15.05 10.85 14.23
C LYS A 170 16.20 10.45 13.31
N LEU A 171 15.92 9.65 12.28
CA LEU A 171 16.87 9.35 11.21
C LEU A 171 16.99 10.54 10.24
N SER A 172 18.17 10.79 9.69
CA SER A 172 18.40 12.00 8.88
C SER A 172 17.73 11.92 7.50
N GLN A 173 17.63 10.71 6.94
CA GLN A 173 17.03 10.48 5.63
C GLN A 173 15.53 10.25 5.70
N LEU A 174 14.85 10.61 4.61
CA LEU A 174 13.43 10.31 4.38
C LEU A 174 13.27 8.97 3.64
N LYS A 175 12.06 8.41 3.70
CA LYS A 175 11.68 7.16 3.01
C LYS A 175 12.57 5.98 3.41
N VAL A 176 12.77 5.82 4.72
CA VAL A 176 13.47 4.67 5.28
C VAL A 176 12.58 3.44 5.20
N VAL A 177 13.12 2.32 4.72
CA VAL A 177 12.45 1.03 4.72
C VAL A 177 12.54 0.43 6.14
N PRO A 178 11.45 0.35 6.92
CA PRO A 178 11.53 0.03 8.35
C PRO A 178 12.15 -1.33 8.67
N SER A 179 11.86 -2.36 7.86
CA SER A 179 12.41 -3.71 8.03
C SER A 179 13.91 -3.81 7.80
N SER A 180 14.51 -2.82 7.13
CA SER A 180 15.94 -2.79 6.85
C SER A 180 16.78 -2.19 7.97
N ILE A 181 16.14 -1.59 8.98
CA ILE A 181 16.85 -0.87 10.05
C ILE A 181 17.53 -1.89 10.94
N VAL A 182 18.85 -1.78 11.04
CA VAL A 182 19.68 -2.51 11.99
C VAL A 182 20.37 -1.49 12.87
N LEU A 183 20.22 -1.65 14.19
CA LEU A 183 20.78 -0.75 15.17
C LEU A 183 21.89 -1.46 15.95
N THR A 184 23.08 -0.89 15.97
CA THR A 184 24.23 -1.42 16.71
C THR A 184 24.58 -0.44 17.81
N VAL A 185 24.53 -0.91 19.05
CA VAL A 185 24.90 -0.16 20.26
C VAL A 185 26.17 -0.78 20.82
N GLY A 186 27.32 -0.12 20.59
CA GLY A 186 28.62 -0.72 20.91
C GLY A 186 28.85 -2.03 20.14
N THR A 187 28.71 -3.18 20.82
CA THR A 187 28.82 -4.52 20.23
C THR A 187 27.50 -5.27 20.10
N THR A 188 26.40 -4.74 20.66
CA THR A 188 25.10 -5.40 20.66
C THR A 188 24.27 -4.92 19.48
N THR A 189 23.77 -5.85 18.68
CA THR A 189 22.81 -5.58 17.61
C THR A 189 21.40 -5.68 18.16
N TYR A 190 20.61 -4.64 17.95
CA TYR A 190 19.19 -4.61 18.27
C TYR A 190 18.39 -4.94 17.02
N SER A 191 17.35 -5.75 17.17
CA SER A 191 16.43 -6.09 16.08
C SER A 191 15.22 -5.19 16.06
N HIS A 192 14.70 -4.93 14.86
CA HIS A 192 13.45 -4.22 14.68
C HIS A 192 12.26 -5.11 15.08
N THR A 193 11.35 -4.56 15.88
CA THR A 193 10.05 -5.17 16.18
C THR A 193 8.93 -4.22 15.81
N THR A 194 7.80 -4.78 15.38
CA THR A 194 6.57 -4.01 15.11
C THR A 194 5.94 -3.48 16.39
N ARG A 195 6.11 -4.20 17.51
CA ARG A 195 5.56 -3.83 18.82
C ARG A 195 6.57 -4.08 19.93
N LEU A 196 6.89 -3.02 20.68
CA LEU A 196 7.70 -3.14 21.88
C LEU A 196 6.97 -3.87 23.01
N ALA A 197 5.63 -3.83 23.04
CA ALA A 197 4.83 -4.45 24.09
C ALA A 197 4.97 -5.98 24.18
N ASP A 198 5.38 -6.62 23.08
CA ASP A 198 5.56 -8.08 23.02
C ASP A 198 6.99 -8.50 23.46
N ALA A 199 7.88 -7.53 23.68
CA ALA A 199 9.26 -7.77 24.01
C ALA A 199 9.51 -7.75 25.53
N GLY A 200 10.37 -8.65 25.99
CA GLY A 200 10.82 -8.64 27.39
C GLY A 200 11.76 -7.47 27.70
N ALA A 201 11.93 -7.20 29.00
CA ALA A 201 12.78 -6.12 29.52
C ALA A 201 14.24 -6.17 29.05
N GLU A 202 14.79 -7.36 28.84
CA GLU A 202 16.20 -7.56 28.45
C GLU A 202 16.39 -7.79 26.95
N SER A 203 15.31 -7.86 26.17
CA SER A 203 15.38 -8.13 24.74
C SER A 203 15.95 -6.91 23.99
N PRO A 204 17.06 -7.05 23.22
CA PRO A 204 17.64 -5.94 22.46
C PRO A 204 16.80 -5.65 21.22
N VAL A 205 15.69 -4.95 21.42
CA VAL A 205 14.73 -4.63 20.36
C VAL A 205 14.42 -3.13 20.34
N PHE A 206 14.02 -2.65 19.17
CA PHE A 206 13.52 -1.29 19.00
C PHE A 206 12.35 -1.30 18.01
N THR A 207 11.57 -0.22 17.99
CA THR A 207 10.55 -0.02 16.95
C THR A 207 10.80 1.29 16.22
N SER A 208 10.16 1.46 15.06
CA SER A 208 10.30 2.68 14.26
C SER A 208 8.94 3.18 13.83
N ILE A 209 8.73 4.48 13.93
CA ILE A 209 7.50 5.16 13.53
C ILE A 209 7.82 6.03 12.32
N THR A 210 7.27 5.68 11.17
CA THR A 210 7.39 6.49 9.94
C THR A 210 6.15 7.35 9.76
N ASN A 211 6.33 8.66 9.62
CA ASN A 211 5.25 9.61 9.38
C ASN A 211 4.85 9.71 7.90
N ALA A 212 3.79 10.48 7.65
CA ALA A 212 3.26 10.78 6.32
C ALA A 212 4.30 11.36 5.36
N ASN A 213 5.27 12.11 5.87
CA ASN A 213 6.30 12.79 5.07
C ASN A 213 7.50 11.87 4.81
N GLY A 214 7.45 10.61 5.24
CA GLY A 214 8.55 9.65 5.12
C GLY A 214 9.65 9.85 6.16
N GLU A 215 9.44 10.66 7.21
CA GLU A 215 10.38 10.80 8.32
C GLU A 215 10.21 9.62 9.29
N THR A 216 11.33 8.99 9.66
CA THR A 216 11.33 7.86 10.56
C THR A 216 11.95 8.23 11.90
N VAL A 217 11.20 7.98 12.96
CA VAL A 217 11.64 8.12 14.35
C VAL A 217 11.81 6.73 14.93
N VAL A 218 13.01 6.43 15.42
CA VAL A 218 13.30 5.20 16.16
C VAL A 218 12.91 5.41 17.62
N VAL A 219 12.23 4.41 18.18
CA VAL A 219 11.81 4.34 19.59
C VAL A 219 12.51 3.15 20.23
N LEU A 220 13.32 3.44 21.24
CA LEU A 220 14.08 2.44 21.98
C LEU A 220 13.24 1.80 23.08
N GLY A 221 13.75 0.71 23.64
CA GLY A 221 13.13 0.04 24.78
C GLY A 221 13.05 0.94 26.02
N SER A 222 12.12 0.60 26.92
CA SER A 222 11.92 1.31 28.20
C SER A 222 12.50 0.59 29.41
N GLY A 223 13.09 -0.60 29.22
CA GLY A 223 13.56 -1.46 30.32
C GLY A 223 12.44 -2.26 30.98
N ILE A 224 11.18 -1.99 30.62
CA ILE A 224 10.04 -2.89 30.83
C ILE A 224 9.76 -3.65 29.53
N ASN A 225 9.71 -2.91 28.43
CA ASN A 225 9.45 -3.39 27.08
C ASN A 225 10.68 -3.07 26.23
N GLY A 226 11.55 -4.07 26.04
CA GLY A 226 12.83 -3.92 25.35
C GLY A 226 13.95 -3.31 26.22
N LEU A 227 15.19 -3.70 25.90
CA LEU A 227 16.41 -3.27 26.56
C LEU A 227 16.68 -1.78 26.31
N VAL A 228 17.00 -1.04 27.37
CA VAL A 228 17.48 0.35 27.25
C VAL A 228 18.97 0.31 26.94
N PRO A 229 19.45 0.98 25.86
CA PRO A 229 20.87 1.13 25.64
C PRO A 229 21.57 1.78 26.84
N PRO A 230 22.81 1.39 27.19
CA PRO A 230 23.52 2.06 28.28
C PRO A 230 23.81 3.53 27.95
N ALA A 231 23.81 4.39 28.96
CA ALA A 231 24.16 5.80 28.78
C ALA A 231 25.60 5.95 28.24
N GLY A 232 25.80 6.89 27.30
CA GLY A 232 27.12 7.20 26.72
C GLY A 232 27.60 6.21 25.66
N THR A 233 26.82 5.19 25.29
CA THR A 233 27.17 4.32 24.15
C THR A 233 26.84 4.97 22.82
N THR A 234 27.74 4.83 21.86
CA THR A 234 27.49 5.22 20.47
C THR A 234 26.46 4.28 19.84
N ILE A 235 25.42 4.87 19.26
CA ILE A 235 24.37 4.16 18.53
C ILE A 235 24.59 4.37 17.04
N THR A 236 24.81 3.28 16.31
CA THR A 236 24.93 3.28 14.84
C THR A 236 23.69 2.64 14.24
N ALA A 237 22.98 3.38 13.38
CA ALA A 237 21.85 2.88 12.62
C ALA A 237 22.26 2.67 11.17
N SER A 238 22.14 1.44 10.68
CA SER A 238 22.31 1.11 9.27
C SER A 238 20.95 0.74 8.69
N TYR A 239 20.56 1.35 7.58
CA TYR A 239 19.23 1.18 7.00
C TYR A 239 19.25 1.46 5.50
N ARG A 240 18.20 1.02 4.80
CA ARG A 240 17.97 1.32 3.38
C ARG A 240 16.96 2.44 3.23
N ILE A 241 17.22 3.31 2.26
CA ILE A 241 16.25 4.32 1.80
C ILE A 241 15.80 3.99 0.38
N GLY A 242 14.53 4.26 0.09
CA GLY A 242 13.91 3.92 -1.19
C GLY A 242 12.75 2.95 -0.97
N GLY A 243 12.63 1.96 -1.85
CA GLY A 243 11.45 1.13 -1.94
C GLY A 243 10.42 1.75 -2.87
N GLY A 244 9.44 0.94 -3.26
CA GLY A 244 8.34 1.36 -4.10
C GLY A 244 8.22 0.54 -5.38
N ALA A 245 7.18 0.86 -6.16
CA ALA A 245 6.94 0.21 -7.43
C ALA A 245 8.02 0.53 -8.49
N LEU A 246 8.76 1.63 -8.31
CA LEU A 246 9.89 2.01 -9.18
C LEU A 246 11.05 1.00 -9.12
N GLY A 247 11.12 0.20 -8.05
CA GLY A 247 12.10 -0.88 -7.91
C GLY A 247 11.87 -2.03 -8.89
N ASN A 248 10.69 -2.15 -9.50
CA ASN A 248 10.34 -3.26 -10.39
C ASN A 248 10.83 -3.02 -11.82
N VAL A 249 12.13 -3.20 -12.03
CA VAL A 249 12.80 -3.10 -13.33
C VAL A 249 12.86 -4.44 -14.08
N GLY A 250 12.91 -4.36 -15.41
CA GLY A 250 13.03 -5.52 -16.28
C GLY A 250 14.38 -6.25 -16.15
N ALA A 251 14.46 -7.46 -16.71
CA ALA A 251 15.70 -8.23 -16.72
C ALA A 251 16.83 -7.46 -17.41
N ASN A 252 18.05 -7.60 -16.87
CA ASN A 252 19.26 -6.90 -17.30
C ASN A 252 19.21 -5.36 -17.23
N ALA A 253 18.28 -4.78 -16.46
CA ALA A 253 18.25 -3.34 -16.23
C ALA A 253 19.34 -2.88 -15.25
N ILE A 254 19.82 -3.75 -14.35
CA ILE A 254 20.92 -3.43 -13.42
C ILE A 254 22.24 -3.62 -14.17
N THR A 255 22.86 -2.51 -14.57
CA THR A 255 24.05 -2.54 -15.44
C THR A 255 25.32 -2.05 -14.76
N ASP A 256 25.20 -1.17 -13.75
CA ASP A 256 26.33 -0.43 -13.20
C ASP A 256 26.50 -0.63 -11.69
N GLN A 257 27.72 -0.34 -11.21
CA GLN A 257 28.06 -0.26 -9.79
C GLN A 257 28.09 1.21 -9.35
N TYR A 258 27.53 1.52 -8.19
CA TYR A 258 27.59 2.87 -7.64
C TYR A 258 28.98 3.22 -7.09
N SER A 259 29.61 2.26 -6.41
CA SER A 259 30.99 2.33 -5.95
C SER A 259 31.72 1.13 -6.53
N PRO A 260 32.33 1.27 -7.72
CA PRO A 260 32.84 0.14 -8.48
C PRO A 260 34.01 -0.54 -7.75
N GLU A 261 33.85 -1.83 -7.48
CA GLU A 261 34.91 -2.67 -6.94
C GLU A 261 35.84 -3.15 -8.06
N SER A 262 37.15 -3.06 -7.82
CA SER A 262 38.14 -3.34 -8.86
C SER A 262 38.02 -4.78 -9.36
N GLY A 263 37.83 -4.91 -10.67
CA GLY A 263 37.78 -6.19 -11.38
C GLY A 263 36.43 -6.89 -11.37
N ILE A 264 35.41 -6.33 -10.69
CA ILE A 264 34.04 -6.84 -10.73
C ILE A 264 33.29 -6.21 -11.91
N ILE A 265 32.61 -7.04 -12.69
CA ILE A 265 31.79 -6.66 -13.84
C ILE A 265 30.39 -7.25 -13.66
N VAL A 266 29.38 -6.42 -13.89
CA VAL A 266 27.97 -6.85 -13.92
C VAL A 266 27.69 -7.48 -15.28
N ASN A 267 27.27 -8.76 -15.30
CA ASN A 267 26.98 -9.46 -16.56
C ASN A 267 25.49 -9.41 -16.93
N SER A 268 24.65 -9.78 -15.97
CA SER A 268 23.22 -9.94 -16.19
C SER A 268 22.49 -9.79 -14.88
N SER A 269 21.22 -9.39 -14.94
CA SER A 269 20.33 -9.36 -13.79
C SER A 269 19.01 -10.02 -14.12
N THR A 270 18.40 -10.68 -13.15
CA THR A 270 17.00 -11.08 -13.26
C THR A 270 16.12 -9.83 -13.32
N ALA A 271 14.87 -9.99 -13.75
CA ALA A 271 13.86 -8.99 -13.46
C ALA A 271 13.75 -8.84 -11.94
N SER A 272 13.52 -7.61 -11.48
CA SER A 272 13.27 -7.32 -10.08
C SER A 272 11.78 -7.20 -9.83
N ASP A 273 11.32 -7.73 -8.70
CA ASP A 273 9.91 -7.74 -8.34
C ASP A 273 9.73 -7.61 -6.81
N GLY A 274 8.50 -7.42 -6.34
CA GLY A 274 8.15 -7.29 -4.91
C GLY A 274 8.22 -5.85 -4.38
N GLY A 275 8.61 -4.89 -5.23
CA GLY A 275 8.56 -3.47 -4.89
C GLY A 275 7.11 -2.97 -4.90
N SER A 276 6.67 -2.37 -3.80
CA SER A 276 5.34 -1.77 -3.68
C SER A 276 5.42 -0.41 -2.99
N ASP A 277 4.62 0.53 -3.47
CA ASP A 277 4.53 1.86 -2.87
C ASP A 277 3.90 1.78 -1.48
N GLN A 278 4.13 2.84 -0.69
CA GLN A 278 3.47 2.98 0.60
C GLN A 278 1.94 2.91 0.45
N GLU A 279 1.30 2.31 1.46
CA GLU A 279 -0.14 2.14 1.47
C GLU A 279 -0.90 3.47 1.22
N THR A 280 -1.90 3.41 0.34
CA THR A 280 -2.71 4.58 -0.01
C THR A 280 -3.64 4.98 1.15
N LEU A 281 -4.03 6.26 1.20
CA LEU A 281 -4.98 6.75 2.23
C LEU A 281 -6.29 5.98 2.24
N THR A 282 -6.85 5.69 1.07
CA THR A 282 -8.11 4.95 0.94
C THR A 282 -7.99 3.53 1.49
N SER A 283 -6.86 2.87 1.24
CA SER A 283 -6.56 1.56 1.82
C SER A 283 -6.45 1.64 3.34
N ILE A 284 -5.70 2.62 3.88
CA ILE A 284 -5.55 2.81 5.34
C ILE A 284 -6.90 3.04 6.02
N LYS A 285 -7.77 3.88 5.43
CA LYS A 285 -9.12 4.15 5.96
C LYS A 285 -9.99 2.89 6.00
N THR A 286 -9.79 1.97 5.06
CA THR A 286 -10.53 0.70 4.98
C THR A 286 -9.96 -0.36 5.95
N ASN A 287 -8.63 -0.45 6.06
CA ASN A 287 -7.93 -1.48 6.82
C ASN A 287 -7.78 -1.15 8.32
N ALA A 288 -7.61 0.12 8.69
CA ALA A 288 -7.39 0.47 10.10
C ALA A 288 -8.58 0.07 11.01
N PRO A 289 -9.85 0.27 10.64
CA PRO A 289 -10.98 -0.20 11.43
C PRO A 289 -11.08 -1.73 11.50
N SER A 290 -10.72 -2.43 10.43
CA SER A 290 -10.83 -3.89 10.38
C SER A 290 -9.80 -4.56 11.29
N VAL A 291 -8.56 -4.04 11.37
CA VAL A 291 -7.56 -4.51 12.34
C VAL A 291 -7.96 -4.24 13.78
N ARG A 292 -8.61 -3.10 14.06
CA ARG A 292 -9.16 -2.85 15.40
C ARG A 292 -10.25 -3.85 15.77
N ARG A 293 -11.05 -4.30 14.79
CA ARG A 293 -12.09 -5.33 14.99
C ARG A 293 -11.50 -6.68 15.33
N THR A 294 -10.37 -7.07 14.72
CA THR A 294 -9.73 -8.37 15.00
C THR A 294 -9.05 -8.42 16.38
N GLN A 295 -8.82 -7.29 17.05
CA GLN A 295 -8.17 -7.23 18.37
C GLN A 295 -6.85 -7.99 18.43
N ASP A 296 -6.09 -7.99 17.33
CA ASP A 296 -4.82 -8.71 17.17
C ASP A 296 -4.90 -10.24 17.31
N ARG A 297 -6.08 -10.82 17.11
CA ARG A 297 -6.29 -12.28 17.06
C ARG A 297 -7.25 -12.65 15.94
N ALA A 298 -7.03 -13.82 15.34
CA ALA A 298 -7.88 -14.36 14.30
C ALA A 298 -8.85 -15.38 14.89
N VAL A 299 -10.16 -15.08 14.84
CA VAL A 299 -11.21 -15.99 15.32
C VAL A 299 -12.09 -16.45 14.17
N THR A 300 -12.61 -15.49 13.39
CA THR A 300 -13.44 -15.77 12.22
C THR A 300 -12.59 -15.85 10.96
N LEU A 301 -13.08 -16.51 9.90
CA LEU A 301 -12.41 -16.53 8.59
C LEU A 301 -12.14 -15.11 8.07
N LEU A 302 -13.09 -14.19 8.27
CA LEU A 302 -12.93 -12.81 7.86
C LEU A 302 -11.78 -12.11 8.63
N ASP A 303 -11.52 -12.48 9.88
CA ASP A 303 -10.39 -11.94 10.63
C ASP A 303 -9.06 -12.44 10.06
N TYR A 304 -8.99 -13.71 9.66
CA TYR A 304 -7.81 -14.24 8.95
C TYR A 304 -7.59 -13.51 7.63
N GLU A 305 -8.65 -13.29 6.85
CA GLU A 305 -8.55 -12.58 5.56
C GLU A 305 -8.07 -11.14 5.74
N VAL A 306 -8.60 -10.42 6.73
CA VAL A 306 -8.15 -9.06 7.07
C VAL A 306 -6.68 -9.04 7.51
N LEU A 307 -6.27 -9.97 8.37
CA LEU A 307 -4.89 -10.03 8.86
C LEU A 307 -3.91 -10.36 7.73
N VAL A 308 -4.27 -11.28 6.84
CA VAL A 308 -3.47 -11.59 5.63
C VAL A 308 -3.39 -10.37 4.71
N GLY A 309 -4.52 -9.68 4.46
CA GLY A 309 -4.56 -8.49 3.63
C GLY A 309 -3.81 -7.29 4.21
N SER A 310 -3.68 -7.22 5.55
CA SER A 310 -2.89 -6.19 6.21
C SER A 310 -1.37 -6.42 6.11
N PHE A 311 -0.94 -7.61 5.72
CA PHE A 311 0.48 -7.95 5.67
C PHE A 311 1.20 -7.19 4.54
N PRO A 312 2.40 -6.61 4.77
CA PRO A 312 3.13 -5.88 3.75
C PRO A 312 3.37 -6.71 2.48
N GLY A 313 3.11 -6.10 1.31
CA GLY A 313 3.25 -6.76 0.02
C GLY A 313 2.06 -7.66 -0.37
N VAL A 314 1.06 -7.84 0.48
CA VAL A 314 -0.20 -8.51 0.13
C VAL A 314 -1.21 -7.48 -0.36
N VAL A 315 -1.74 -7.69 -1.56
CA VAL A 315 -2.80 -6.84 -2.14
C VAL A 315 -4.15 -7.54 -2.11
N LYS A 316 -4.17 -8.86 -2.25
CA LYS A 316 -5.40 -9.65 -2.11
C LYS A 316 -5.18 -10.84 -1.19
N ALA A 317 -6.17 -11.07 -0.34
CA ALA A 317 -6.21 -12.20 0.58
C ALA A 317 -7.47 -13.03 0.30
N PHE A 318 -7.37 -14.33 0.49
CA PHE A 318 -8.51 -15.23 0.52
C PHE A 318 -8.30 -16.25 1.62
N THR A 319 -9.35 -16.58 2.35
CA THR A 319 -9.29 -17.61 3.39
C THR A 319 -10.47 -18.56 3.33
N THR A 320 -10.22 -19.80 3.71
CA THR A 320 -11.22 -20.84 3.87
C THR A 320 -10.80 -21.75 5.01
N SER A 321 -11.68 -22.63 5.46
CA SER A 321 -11.34 -23.60 6.51
C SER A 321 -11.80 -24.98 6.12
N ALA A 322 -11.01 -25.99 6.47
CA ALA A 322 -11.51 -27.36 6.54
C ALA A 322 -11.27 -27.90 7.94
N SER A 323 -12.15 -28.81 8.39
CA SER A 323 -11.98 -29.51 9.66
C SER A 323 -11.99 -31.03 9.45
N PRO A 324 -11.04 -31.59 8.66
CA PRO A 324 -10.94 -33.03 8.50
C PRO A 324 -10.62 -33.63 9.87
N SER A 325 -11.47 -34.52 10.37
CA SER A 325 -11.32 -35.23 11.65
C SER A 325 -11.37 -34.37 12.94
N GLY A 326 -11.93 -33.16 12.89
CA GLY A 326 -12.22 -32.35 14.08
C GLY A 326 -11.11 -31.36 14.49
N ALA A 327 -9.96 -31.38 13.84
CA ALA A 327 -8.98 -30.30 13.91
C ALA A 327 -9.28 -29.26 12.82
N THR A 328 -9.44 -28.00 13.20
CA THR A 328 -9.68 -26.92 12.24
C THR A 328 -8.37 -26.44 11.64
N THR A 329 -8.24 -26.56 10.32
CA THR A 329 -7.15 -25.95 9.55
C THR A 329 -7.72 -24.79 8.76
N VAL A 330 -7.20 -23.59 9.02
CA VAL A 330 -7.48 -22.41 8.22
C VAL A 330 -6.49 -22.37 7.09
N TYR A 331 -7.04 -22.29 5.89
CA TYR A 331 -6.33 -22.23 4.65
C TYR A 331 -6.33 -20.80 4.13
N TYR A 332 -5.16 -20.25 3.81
CA TYR A 332 -5.05 -18.87 3.31
C TYR A 332 -4.31 -18.79 1.98
N SER A 333 -4.65 -17.80 1.17
CA SER A 333 -3.93 -17.39 -0.02
C SER A 333 -3.70 -15.88 0.04
N ALA A 334 -2.49 -15.46 -0.30
CA ALA A 334 -2.08 -14.06 -0.29
C ALA A 334 -1.40 -13.76 -1.62
N LEU A 335 -1.81 -12.70 -2.29
CA LEU A 335 -1.31 -12.32 -3.61
C LEU A 335 -0.65 -10.95 -3.58
N PRO A 336 0.54 -10.81 -4.18
CA PRO A 336 1.16 -9.51 -4.36
C PRO A 336 0.46 -8.69 -5.46
N GLN A 337 0.91 -7.46 -5.64
CA GLN A 337 0.53 -6.67 -6.80
C GLN A 337 0.95 -7.40 -8.08
N PHE A 338 0.02 -7.63 -8.99
CA PHE A 338 0.31 -8.21 -10.30
C PHE A 338 0.31 -7.11 -11.37
N ALA A 339 1.46 -6.85 -11.99
CA ALA A 339 1.61 -5.81 -13.02
C ALA A 339 0.89 -6.16 -14.34
N ASP A 340 0.88 -7.44 -14.72
CA ASP A 340 0.37 -7.89 -16.04
C ASP A 340 -1.06 -8.44 -16.00
N PHE A 341 -1.84 -8.16 -14.95
CA PHE A 341 -3.19 -8.74 -14.81
C PHE A 341 -4.13 -8.32 -15.95
N GLU A 342 -4.06 -7.06 -16.37
CA GLU A 342 -5.01 -6.43 -17.32
C GLU A 342 -4.67 -6.71 -18.79
N THR A 343 -3.44 -7.14 -19.08
CA THR A 343 -2.91 -7.35 -20.44
C THR A 343 -2.76 -8.83 -20.80
N ARG A 344 -3.05 -9.74 -19.86
CA ARG A 344 -2.83 -11.17 -20.01
C ARG A 344 -3.80 -11.79 -21.02
N ASP A 345 -3.38 -12.85 -21.71
CA ASP A 345 -4.20 -13.65 -22.64
C ASP A 345 -4.57 -15.05 -22.06
N SER A 346 -5.60 -15.66 -22.62
CA SER A 346 -6.32 -16.90 -22.24
C SER A 346 -5.46 -18.18 -22.19
N GLY A 347 -4.27 -18.18 -22.78
CA GLY A 347 -3.43 -19.39 -22.91
C GLY A 347 -2.40 -19.63 -21.80
N THR A 348 -2.15 -18.68 -20.90
CA THR A 348 -1.05 -18.80 -19.93
C THR A 348 -1.58 -19.08 -18.52
N ALA A 349 -1.93 -20.34 -18.26
CA ALA A 349 -2.18 -20.81 -16.89
C ALA A 349 -0.96 -20.44 -16.03
N MET A 350 -1.21 -19.65 -14.98
CA MET A 350 -0.17 -19.36 -14.01
C MET A 350 -0.09 -20.56 -13.08
N THR A 351 0.93 -21.40 -13.26
CA THR A 351 1.40 -22.19 -12.13
C THR A 351 2.07 -21.20 -11.20
N LEU A 352 1.33 -20.73 -10.19
CA LEU A 352 2.01 -20.25 -9.00
C LEU A 352 2.75 -21.46 -8.46
N ASN A 353 4.03 -21.55 -8.79
CA ASN A 353 4.91 -22.29 -7.91
C ASN A 353 4.69 -21.70 -6.51
N THR A 354 4.74 -22.55 -5.50
CA THR A 354 4.45 -22.23 -4.10
C THR A 354 5.29 -21.08 -3.55
N ASP A 355 6.29 -20.66 -4.30
CA ASP A 355 7.13 -19.51 -4.08
C ASP A 355 6.48 -18.34 -4.83
N PHE A 356 6.00 -17.31 -4.12
CA PHE A 356 5.83 -16.00 -4.77
C PHE A 356 7.21 -15.68 -5.39
N GLY A 357 7.30 -15.73 -6.71
CA GLY A 357 8.47 -16.28 -7.40
C GLY A 357 9.81 -15.85 -6.83
N THR A 358 10.48 -16.70 -6.04
CA THR A 358 11.84 -16.54 -5.47
C THR A 358 12.17 -15.22 -4.72
N ALA A 359 11.31 -14.20 -4.80
CA ALA A 359 11.46 -12.82 -4.36
C ALA A 359 10.61 -12.51 -3.11
N GLY A 360 9.88 -13.51 -2.59
CA GLY A 360 9.00 -13.39 -1.42
C GLY A 360 9.37 -14.27 -0.23
N THR A 361 10.55 -14.90 -0.19
CA THR A 361 10.90 -15.90 0.83
C THR A 361 10.92 -15.34 2.26
N GLU A 362 11.21 -14.04 2.43
CA GLU A 362 11.07 -13.37 3.74
C GLU A 362 9.59 -13.17 4.13
N ILE A 363 8.72 -12.80 3.17
CA ILE A 363 7.28 -12.56 3.41
C ILE A 363 6.54 -13.88 3.77
N HIS A 364 6.90 -15.04 3.22
CA HIS A 364 6.15 -16.29 3.44
C HIS A 364 6.33 -16.91 4.82
N ASN A 365 7.59 -17.08 5.24
CA ASN A 365 7.89 -17.65 6.55
C ASN A 365 7.37 -16.72 7.64
N ASP A 366 7.46 -15.41 7.41
CA ASP A 366 6.94 -14.39 8.31
C ASP A 366 5.42 -14.37 8.34
N LEU A 367 4.72 -14.52 7.20
CA LEU A 367 3.25 -14.53 7.18
C LEU A 367 2.67 -15.76 7.88
N GLY A 368 3.24 -16.95 7.65
CA GLY A 368 2.82 -18.17 8.35
C GLY A 368 3.03 -18.05 9.87
N ALA A 369 4.19 -17.55 10.30
CA ALA A 369 4.48 -17.28 11.70
C ALA A 369 3.56 -16.17 12.28
N PHE A 370 3.30 -15.12 11.50
CA PHE A 370 2.43 -14.00 11.86
C PHE A 370 0.99 -14.44 12.14
N LEU A 371 0.46 -15.33 11.29
CA LEU A 371 -0.88 -15.90 11.49
C LEU A 371 -0.91 -16.93 12.60
N THR A 372 0.12 -17.77 12.72
CA THR A 372 0.22 -18.77 13.81
C THR A 372 0.28 -18.10 15.18
N ALA A 373 0.99 -16.97 15.29
CA ALA A 373 1.06 -16.18 16.53
C ALA A 373 -0.29 -15.56 16.92
N ARG A 374 -1.22 -15.41 15.98
CA ARG A 374 -2.53 -14.76 16.16
C ARG A 374 -3.71 -15.72 16.10
N SER A 375 -3.48 -16.98 15.72
CA SER A 375 -4.50 -18.01 15.66
C SER A 375 -4.86 -18.53 17.05
N MET A 376 -6.10 -18.98 17.22
CA MET A 376 -6.51 -19.67 18.44
C MET A 376 -5.74 -20.99 18.60
N VAL A 377 -5.50 -21.38 19.86
CA VAL A 377 -4.86 -22.66 20.19
C VAL A 377 -5.69 -23.81 19.61
N GLY A 378 -5.02 -24.73 18.90
CA GLY A 378 -5.66 -25.87 18.24
C GLY A 378 -6.12 -25.63 16.80
N VAL A 379 -5.99 -24.39 16.29
CA VAL A 379 -6.19 -24.08 14.88
C VAL A 379 -4.84 -24.09 14.16
N ALA A 380 -4.71 -24.91 13.13
CA ALA A 380 -3.54 -24.88 12.26
C ALA A 380 -3.78 -23.87 11.13
N VAL A 381 -2.75 -23.13 10.74
CA VAL A 381 -2.78 -22.28 9.53
C VAL A 381 -1.93 -22.93 8.45
N GLN A 382 -2.49 -23.04 7.25
CA GLN A 382 -1.78 -23.59 6.11
C GLN A 382 -2.01 -22.71 4.90
N GLN A 383 -0.95 -22.36 4.20
CA GLN A 383 -1.10 -21.70 2.92
C GLN A 383 -1.67 -22.69 1.89
N ILE A 384 -2.72 -22.30 1.17
CA ILE A 384 -3.08 -23.02 -0.05
C ILE A 384 -2.09 -22.59 -1.11
N SER A 385 -1.35 -23.56 -1.64
CA SER A 385 -0.74 -23.48 -2.97
C SER A 385 -1.86 -23.41 -4.00
N ALA A 386 -2.62 -22.31 -4.01
CA ALA A 386 -3.75 -22.17 -4.89
C ALA A 386 -3.17 -21.93 -6.29
N THR A 387 -3.31 -22.91 -7.16
CA THR A 387 -3.45 -22.62 -8.59
C THR A 387 -4.60 -21.63 -8.69
N ILE A 388 -4.29 -20.33 -8.77
CA ILE A 388 -5.31 -19.32 -9.05
C ILE A 388 -5.78 -19.60 -10.46
N ASN A 389 -7.04 -19.98 -10.57
CA ASN A 389 -7.64 -20.18 -11.86
C ASN A 389 -8.16 -18.83 -12.31
N PHE A 390 -7.64 -18.32 -13.42
CA PHE A 390 -8.24 -17.16 -14.06
C PHE A 390 -9.48 -17.63 -14.81
N SER A 391 -10.61 -16.98 -14.54
CA SER A 391 -11.87 -17.21 -15.26
C SER A 391 -12.03 -16.13 -16.31
N ASP A 392 -12.03 -16.53 -17.57
CA ASP A 392 -12.17 -15.59 -18.68
C ASP A 392 -13.60 -15.04 -18.74
N VAL A 393 -13.71 -13.71 -18.79
CA VAL A 393 -14.97 -12.98 -18.93
C VAL A 393 -15.03 -12.32 -20.30
N PHE A 394 -16.12 -12.56 -21.01
CA PHE A 394 -16.45 -11.97 -22.29
C PHE A 394 -17.70 -11.12 -22.16
N ILE A 395 -17.64 -9.90 -22.70
CA ILE A 395 -18.76 -8.96 -22.71
C ILE A 395 -19.10 -8.62 -24.15
N ALA A 396 -20.38 -8.75 -24.51
CA ALA A 396 -20.85 -8.39 -25.84
C ALA A 396 -22.05 -7.44 -25.74
N PHE A 397 -22.06 -6.42 -26.59
CA PHE A 397 -23.17 -5.48 -26.73
C PHE A 397 -23.86 -5.68 -28.09
N SER A 398 -25.16 -5.99 -28.05
CA SER A 398 -25.98 -6.11 -29.27
C SER A 398 -26.35 -4.75 -29.87
N ARG A 399 -26.49 -3.73 -29.02
CA ARG A 399 -26.89 -2.38 -29.44
C ARG A 399 -26.26 -1.33 -28.53
N VAL A 400 -25.61 -0.34 -29.14
CA VAL A 400 -25.09 0.86 -28.46
C VAL A 400 -25.56 2.07 -29.26
N GLU A 401 -26.45 2.87 -28.66
CA GLU A 401 -26.95 4.10 -29.28
C GLU A 401 -26.19 5.29 -28.72
N VAL A 402 -25.55 6.04 -29.62
CA VAL A 402 -24.76 7.22 -29.30
C VAL A 402 -25.62 8.48 -29.48
N GLN A 403 -25.48 9.43 -28.55
CA GLN A 403 -26.16 10.72 -28.62
C GLN A 403 -25.64 11.56 -29.80
N GLU A 404 -26.52 12.36 -30.41
CA GLU A 404 -26.15 13.30 -31.47
C GLU A 404 -25.07 14.30 -30.98
N GLY A 405 -24.07 14.53 -31.82
CA GLY A 405 -22.93 15.42 -31.52
C GLY A 405 -21.69 14.74 -30.95
N TYR A 406 -21.75 13.44 -30.62
CA TYR A 406 -20.59 12.64 -30.18
C TYR A 406 -20.14 11.66 -31.27
N TYR A 407 -18.83 11.39 -31.36
CA TYR A 407 -18.27 10.40 -32.29
C TYR A 407 -18.43 8.97 -31.75
N GLN A 408 -18.83 8.05 -32.61
CA GLN A 408 -19.02 6.64 -32.25
C GLN A 408 -17.72 5.99 -31.74
N SER A 409 -16.58 6.32 -32.34
CA SER A 409 -15.25 5.81 -31.94
C SER A 409 -14.83 6.28 -30.55
N GLU A 410 -15.08 7.54 -30.20
CA GLU A 410 -14.76 8.09 -28.87
C GLU A 410 -15.64 7.49 -27.78
N VAL A 411 -16.94 7.35 -28.05
CA VAL A 411 -17.88 6.77 -27.08
C VAL A 411 -17.62 5.28 -26.88
N THR A 412 -17.35 4.51 -27.94
CA THR A 412 -16.99 3.08 -27.79
C THR A 412 -15.65 2.89 -27.09
N ALA A 413 -14.67 3.78 -27.29
CA ALA A 413 -13.43 3.79 -26.52
C ALA A 413 -13.66 4.15 -25.05
N ALA A 414 -14.52 5.12 -24.76
CA ALA A 414 -14.88 5.51 -23.39
C ALA A 414 -15.64 4.39 -22.66
N ILE A 415 -16.57 3.71 -23.33
CA ILE A 415 -17.26 2.52 -22.81
C ILE A 415 -16.25 1.42 -22.50
N THR A 416 -15.33 1.14 -23.43
CA THR A 416 -14.27 0.14 -23.23
C THR A 416 -13.42 0.46 -22.00
N THR A 417 -13.08 1.74 -21.81
CA THR A 417 -12.30 2.21 -20.65
C THR A 417 -13.08 2.07 -19.34
N ALA A 418 -14.36 2.45 -19.33
CA ALA A 418 -15.23 2.34 -18.15
C ALA A 418 -15.43 0.88 -17.72
N ILE A 419 -15.61 -0.04 -18.67
CA ILE A 419 -15.73 -1.47 -18.38
C ILE A 419 -14.39 -2.02 -17.89
N ARG A 420 -13.27 -1.70 -18.55
CA ARG A 420 -11.94 -2.14 -18.11
C ARG A 420 -11.63 -1.69 -16.69
N ALA A 421 -12.07 -0.50 -16.28
CA ALA A 421 -11.91 -0.02 -14.91
C ALA A 421 -12.54 -0.95 -13.85
N LEU A 422 -13.65 -1.63 -14.18
CA LEU A 422 -14.30 -2.62 -13.30
C LEU A 422 -13.54 -3.94 -13.17
N PHE A 423 -12.70 -4.28 -14.16
CA PHE A 423 -11.92 -5.51 -14.21
C PHE A 423 -10.43 -5.29 -13.93
N THR A 424 -10.07 -4.16 -13.32
CA THR A 424 -8.70 -3.89 -12.86
C THR A 424 -8.35 -4.79 -11.68
N TRP A 425 -7.05 -5.03 -11.46
CA TRP A 425 -6.57 -5.85 -10.34
C TRP A 425 -7.18 -5.39 -9.01
N ASN A 426 -7.24 -4.08 -8.76
CA ASN A 426 -7.74 -3.56 -7.49
C ASN A 426 -9.28 -3.62 -7.36
N ALA A 427 -10.02 -3.58 -8.47
CA ALA A 427 -11.49 -3.58 -8.45
C ALA A 427 -12.09 -4.98 -8.26
N VAL A 428 -11.40 -6.02 -8.72
CA VAL A 428 -11.95 -7.39 -8.76
C VAL A 428 -11.72 -8.14 -7.44
N ALA A 429 -12.75 -8.72 -6.86
CA ALA A 429 -12.63 -9.61 -5.70
C ALA A 429 -12.62 -11.10 -6.12
N PHE A 430 -12.10 -11.95 -5.24
CA PHE A 430 -12.19 -13.41 -5.43
C PHE A 430 -13.65 -13.86 -5.39
N ASN A 431 -14.00 -14.79 -6.28
CA ASN A 431 -15.34 -15.36 -6.38
C ASN A 431 -16.46 -14.29 -6.48
N GLN A 432 -16.15 -13.13 -7.06
CA GLN A 432 -17.10 -12.03 -7.22
C GLN A 432 -18.20 -12.40 -8.21
N THR A 433 -19.44 -12.04 -7.87
CA THR A 433 -20.57 -12.03 -8.81
C THR A 433 -20.57 -10.73 -9.60
N PHE A 434 -20.56 -10.80 -10.93
CA PHE A 434 -20.84 -9.64 -11.77
C PHE A 434 -22.31 -9.61 -12.11
N ARG A 435 -22.98 -8.54 -11.69
CA ARG A 435 -24.36 -8.28 -12.06
C ARG A 435 -24.41 -7.53 -13.38
N VAL A 436 -25.39 -7.89 -14.20
CA VAL A 436 -25.63 -7.19 -15.47
C VAL A 436 -25.98 -5.72 -15.22
N SER A 437 -26.67 -5.43 -14.11
CA SER A 437 -27.00 -4.06 -13.69
C SER A 437 -25.78 -3.16 -13.51
N ASP A 438 -24.70 -3.70 -12.93
CA ASP A 438 -23.53 -2.91 -12.57
C ASP A 438 -22.74 -2.52 -13.82
N ILE A 439 -22.65 -3.46 -14.77
CA ILE A 439 -22.04 -3.22 -16.08
C ILE A 439 -22.87 -2.20 -16.86
N LEU A 440 -24.20 -2.37 -16.93
CA LEU A 440 -25.07 -1.41 -17.62
C LEU A 440 -25.05 -0.03 -16.97
N SER A 441 -24.99 0.05 -15.63
CA SER A 441 -24.86 1.33 -14.91
C SER A 441 -23.54 2.03 -15.24
N ALA A 442 -22.42 1.29 -15.28
CA ALA A 442 -21.13 1.84 -15.65
C ALA A 442 -21.14 2.37 -17.09
N VAL A 443 -21.74 1.63 -18.02
CA VAL A 443 -21.86 2.07 -19.42
C VAL A 443 -22.78 3.28 -19.57
N ASN A 444 -23.93 3.31 -18.88
CA ASN A 444 -24.86 4.45 -18.92
C ASN A 444 -24.29 5.73 -18.28
N SER A 445 -23.29 5.61 -17.41
CA SER A 445 -22.60 6.77 -16.83
C SER A 445 -21.63 7.45 -17.81
N VAL A 446 -21.31 6.80 -18.93
CA VAL A 446 -20.41 7.35 -19.96
C VAL A 446 -21.13 8.45 -20.74
N VAL A 447 -20.48 9.62 -20.81
CA VAL A 447 -20.99 10.76 -21.57
C VAL A 447 -21.12 10.38 -23.05
N GLY A 448 -22.28 10.67 -23.65
CA GLY A 448 -22.58 10.37 -25.05
C GLY A 448 -23.32 9.04 -25.28
N VAL A 449 -23.53 8.22 -24.26
CA VAL A 449 -24.38 7.02 -24.36
C VAL A 449 -25.85 7.37 -24.19
N LYS A 450 -26.69 7.02 -25.16
CA LYS A 450 -28.14 7.19 -25.10
C LYS A 450 -28.86 5.93 -24.62
N ASN A 451 -28.43 4.77 -25.11
CA ASN A 451 -29.01 3.48 -24.75
C ASN A 451 -28.02 2.35 -25.04
N VAL A 452 -28.05 1.28 -24.25
CA VAL A 452 -27.20 0.12 -24.44
C VAL A 452 -27.96 -1.17 -24.15
N THR A 453 -27.69 -2.22 -24.93
CA THR A 453 -28.20 -3.57 -24.70
C THR A 453 -27.05 -4.55 -24.72
N LEU A 454 -26.94 -5.33 -23.64
CA LEU A 454 -25.95 -6.37 -23.49
C LEU A 454 -26.48 -7.69 -24.07
N SER A 455 -25.67 -8.37 -24.87
CA SER A 455 -25.99 -9.68 -25.45
C SER A 455 -25.30 -10.83 -24.73
N ASN A 456 -24.17 -10.59 -24.07
CA ASN A 456 -23.46 -11.63 -23.33
C ASN A 456 -22.67 -11.08 -22.14
N LEU A 457 -22.73 -11.80 -21.02
CA LEU A 457 -21.85 -11.69 -19.86
C LEU A 457 -21.49 -13.11 -19.37
N GLY A 458 -20.27 -13.58 -19.62
CA GLY A 458 -19.81 -14.88 -19.12
C GLY A 458 -18.59 -15.47 -19.83
N ALA A 459 -18.30 -16.75 -19.57
CA ALA A 459 -17.22 -17.51 -20.21
C ALA A 459 -17.47 -17.75 -21.72
N SER A 460 -16.39 -17.99 -22.48
CA SER A 460 -16.44 -18.02 -23.95
C SER A 460 -17.50 -18.99 -24.49
N GLY A 461 -18.33 -18.52 -25.44
CA GLY A 461 -19.25 -19.37 -26.20
C GLY A 461 -20.67 -19.50 -25.63
N GLY A 462 -20.97 -18.94 -24.46
CA GLY A 462 -22.35 -18.79 -23.98
C GLY A 462 -22.98 -17.49 -24.47
N SER A 463 -24.28 -17.49 -24.77
CA SER A 463 -25.11 -16.28 -24.90
C SER A 463 -25.98 -16.18 -23.65
N SER A 464 -25.49 -15.54 -22.60
CA SER A 464 -26.23 -15.35 -21.35
C SER A 464 -26.33 -13.87 -21.00
N THR A 465 -27.55 -13.39 -20.79
CA THR A 465 -27.85 -12.06 -20.23
C THR A 465 -28.24 -12.14 -18.76
N ALA A 466 -28.04 -13.29 -18.12
CA ALA A 466 -28.24 -13.47 -16.68
C ALA A 466 -26.99 -13.06 -15.89
N ASP A 467 -27.18 -12.72 -14.61
CA ASP A 467 -26.08 -12.44 -13.69
C ASP A 467 -25.09 -13.60 -13.67
N HIS A 468 -23.80 -13.26 -13.79
CA HIS A 468 -22.74 -14.25 -13.88
C HIS A 468 -21.97 -14.30 -12.57
N THR A 469 -22.14 -15.40 -11.83
CA THR A 469 -21.31 -15.68 -10.65
C THR A 469 -20.16 -16.58 -11.04
N ILE A 470 -18.94 -16.14 -10.75
CA ILE A 470 -17.74 -16.96 -10.89
C ILE A 470 -17.54 -17.67 -9.54
N THR A 471 -17.98 -18.92 -9.44
CA THR A 471 -17.90 -19.70 -8.19
C THR A 471 -16.80 -20.75 -8.27
N ALA A 472 -16.10 -20.97 -7.16
CA ALA A 472 -15.21 -22.11 -6.99
C ALA A 472 -15.99 -23.45 -6.91
N THR A 473 -15.68 -24.39 -7.80
CA THR A 473 -16.26 -25.75 -7.77
C THR A 473 -15.62 -26.65 -6.71
N ASN A 474 -14.46 -26.26 -6.17
CA ASN A 474 -13.72 -26.98 -5.13
C ASN A 474 -13.23 -25.99 -4.05
N THR A 475 -13.29 -26.40 -2.78
CA THR A 475 -12.88 -25.59 -1.61
C THR A 475 -11.39 -25.25 -1.56
N THR A 476 -10.57 -25.83 -2.44
CA THR A 476 -9.12 -25.62 -2.54
C THR A 476 -8.69 -24.76 -3.73
N GLN A 477 -9.63 -24.30 -4.56
CA GLN A 477 -9.34 -23.47 -5.73
C GLN A 477 -10.03 -22.12 -5.62
N VAL A 478 -9.36 -21.07 -6.11
CA VAL A 478 -9.87 -19.70 -6.09
C VAL A 478 -9.86 -19.16 -7.51
N TYR A 479 -10.95 -18.49 -7.90
CA TYR A 479 -11.10 -17.95 -9.24
C TYR A 479 -11.00 -16.42 -9.24
N LEU A 480 -10.20 -15.89 -10.17
CA LEU A 480 -10.14 -14.46 -10.48
C LEU A 480 -10.71 -14.18 -11.87
N PRO A 481 -11.72 -13.31 -11.99
CA PRO A 481 -12.25 -12.83 -13.27
C PRO A 481 -11.20 -12.05 -14.05
N VAL A 482 -10.99 -12.39 -15.32
CA VAL A 482 -10.14 -11.61 -16.23
C VAL A 482 -10.96 -11.25 -17.47
N LEU A 483 -11.08 -9.95 -17.75
CA LEU A 483 -11.75 -9.47 -18.95
C LEU A 483 -10.86 -9.72 -20.18
N ARG A 484 -11.34 -10.53 -21.12
CA ARG A 484 -10.60 -10.82 -22.36
C ARG A 484 -11.03 -9.91 -23.50
N THR A 485 -12.31 -9.94 -23.83
CA THR A 485 -12.82 -9.26 -25.03
C THR A 485 -14.12 -8.51 -24.70
N ILE A 486 -14.21 -7.29 -25.25
CA ILE A 486 -15.44 -6.53 -25.37
C ILE A 486 -15.79 -6.46 -26.86
N SER A 487 -16.99 -6.89 -27.24
CA SER A 487 -17.45 -6.82 -28.63
C SER A 487 -18.71 -5.95 -28.78
N TYR A 488 -18.80 -5.28 -29.93
CA TYR A 488 -19.91 -4.40 -30.28
C TYR A 488 -20.49 -4.85 -31.63
N SER A 489 -21.77 -5.20 -31.69
CA SER A 489 -22.40 -5.70 -32.93
C SER A 489 -23.55 -4.80 -33.46
N GLY A 490 -23.64 -3.55 -33.00
CA GLY A 490 -24.72 -2.63 -33.38
C GLY A 490 -24.57 -1.22 -32.82
N VAL A 491 -23.49 -0.53 -33.20
CA VAL A 491 -23.26 0.88 -32.83
C VAL A 491 -24.01 1.78 -33.81
N THR A 492 -24.91 2.62 -33.31
CA THR A 492 -25.76 3.50 -34.12
C THR A 492 -25.92 4.88 -33.48
N GLY A 493 -26.36 5.88 -34.25
CA GLY A 493 -26.47 7.27 -33.78
C GLY A 493 -25.13 8.00 -33.76
N GLY A 494 -25.12 9.24 -33.27
CA GLY A 494 -23.92 10.08 -33.24
C GLY A 494 -23.30 10.37 -34.62
N LEU A 495 -22.06 10.87 -34.60
CA LEU A 495 -21.22 11.06 -35.77
C LEU A 495 -20.38 9.80 -36.00
N ALA A 496 -20.27 9.35 -37.25
CA ALA A 496 -19.49 8.16 -37.62
C ALA A 496 -17.99 8.32 -37.35
#